data_AF-C6W582-F1
#
_entry.id   AF-C6W582-F1
#
_cell.length_a   1.000
_cell.length_b   1.000
_cell.length_c   1.000
_cell.angle_alpha   90.00
_cell.angle_beta   90.00
_cell.angle_gamma   90.00
#
_symmetry.space_group_name_H-M   'P 1'
#
loop_
_entity.id
_entity.type
_entity.pdbx_description
1 polymer ?
#
loop_
_entity_poly.entity_id
_entity_poly.type
_entity_poly.pdbx_seq_one_letter_code
_entity_poly.pdbx_strand_id
1 'polypeptide(L)'
;MLHFMSGKEIFDRYQLAALKNGLGSHEFNYGNILYQALRIEGEEKVFQLLELAENTGKRIALAYSALGSEGNGEPNMVVLV
;
A
#
# COMPACT_ATOMS: atom_id res chain seq x y z
N MET A 1 26.71 0.59 5.37
CA MET A 1 25.80 -0.32 4.66
C MET A 1 24.40 0.27 4.76
N LEU A 2 23.78 0.65 3.64
CA LEU A 2 22.36 0.99 3.64
C LEU A 2 21.60 -0.32 3.85
N HIS A 3 20.94 -0.46 5.00
CA HIS A 3 20.12 -1.64 5.28
C HIS A 3 18.80 -1.46 4.52
N PHE A 4 18.69 -2.10 3.36
CA PHE A 4 17.41 -2.15 2.64
C PHE A 4 16.44 -3.01 3.44
N MET A 5 15.27 -2.45 3.77
CA MET A 5 14.20 -3.21 4.42
C MET A 5 13.51 -4.06 3.36
N SER A 6 13.20 -5.31 3.70
CA SER A 6 12.33 -6.16 2.89
C SER A 6 10.92 -5.58 2.83
N GLY A 7 10.17 -5.93 1.78
CA GLY A 7 8.79 -5.51 1.59
C GLY A 7 7.90 -5.88 2.77
N LYS A 8 8.17 -7.04 3.40
CA LYS A 8 7.51 -7.46 4.64
C LYS A 8 7.81 -6.53 5.81
N GLU A 9 9.08 -6.18 6.04
CA GLU A 9 9.45 -5.25 7.12
C GLU A 9 8.86 -3.85 6.91
N ILE A 10 8.82 -3.39 5.66
CA ILE A 10 8.18 -2.12 5.27
C ILE A 10 6.67 -2.20 5.59
N PHE A 11 6.01 -3.28 5.17
CA PHE A 11 4.59 -3.50 5.44
C PHE A 11 4.30 -3.52 6.95
N ASP A 12 5.02 -4.34 7.72
CA ASP A 12 4.85 -4.49 9.16
C ASP A 12 5.08 -3.15 9.89
N ARG A 13 6.05 -2.35 9.45
CA ARG A 13 6.28 -1.00 9.97
C ARG A 13 5.06 -0.10 9.75
N TYR A 14 4.46 -0.10 8.56
CA TYR A 14 3.26 0.70 8.30
C TYR A 14 2.05 0.20 9.08
N GLN A 15 1.87 -1.12 9.24
CA GLN A 15 0.80 -1.67 10.07
C GLN A 15 0.98 -1.30 11.55
N LEU A 16 2.22 -1.36 12.06
CA LEU A 16 2.51 -0.91 13.42
C LEU A 16 2.24 0.59 13.60
N ALA A 17 2.57 1.41 12.61
CA ALA A 17 2.28 2.84 12.64
C ALA A 17 0.77 3.12 12.61
N ALA A 18 0.01 2.39 11.79
CA ALA A 18 -1.45 2.46 11.75
C ALA A 18 -2.07 2.12 13.12
N LEU A 19 -1.60 1.05 13.77
CA LEU A 19 -2.07 0.64 15.10
C LEU A 19 -1.73 1.68 16.18
N LYS A 20 -0.52 2.26 16.13
CA LYS A 20 -0.07 3.25 17.12
C LYS A 20 -0.79 4.59 17.01
N ASN A 21 -1.02 5.07 15.80
CA ASN A 21 -1.63 6.39 15.57
C ASN A 21 -3.16 6.35 15.57
N GLY A 22 -3.74 5.16 15.39
CA GLY A 22 -5.18 4.95 15.54
C GLY A 22 -6.01 5.48 14.37
N LEU A 23 -7.32 5.27 14.49
CA LEU A 23 -8.30 5.54 13.44
C LEU A 23 -8.26 7.01 12.97
N GLY A 24 -8.31 7.22 11.66
CA GLY A 24 -8.33 8.55 11.05
C GLY A 24 -6.96 9.22 10.87
N SER A 25 -5.88 8.63 11.41
CA SER A 25 -4.52 9.09 11.13
C SER A 25 -4.10 8.79 9.68
N HIS A 26 -3.10 9.53 9.20
CA HIS A 26 -2.52 9.31 7.87
C HIS A 26 -1.92 7.90 7.76
N GLU A 27 -1.26 7.44 8.82
CA GLU A 27 -0.67 6.12 8.95
C GLU A 27 -1.73 5.02 8.91
N PHE A 28 -2.86 5.21 9.60
CA PHE A 28 -3.97 4.28 9.56
C PHE A 28 -4.58 4.15 8.16
N ASN A 29 -4.79 5.29 7.49
CA ASN A 29 -5.31 5.31 6.13
C ASN A 29 -4.35 4.61 5.15
N TYR A 30 -3.05 4.87 5.28
CA TYR A 30 -2.05 4.22 4.42
C TYR A 30 -1.90 2.73 4.73
N GLY A 31 -1.95 2.31 5.99
CA GLY A 31 -1.98 0.90 6.38
C GLY A 31 -3.15 0.15 5.74
N ASN A 32 -4.34 0.77 5.68
CA ASN A 32 -5.50 0.21 4.99
C ASN A 32 -5.32 0.13 3.48
N ILE A 33 -4.68 1.12 2.85
CA ILE A 33 -4.31 1.08 1.43
C ILE A 33 -3.43 -0.14 1.14
N LEU A 34 -2.41 -0.39 1.96
CA LEU A 34 -1.53 -1.54 1.79
C LEU A 34 -2.27 -2.86 2.00
N TYR A 35 -3.20 -2.92 2.95
CA TYR A 35 -4.02 -4.12 3.17
C TYR A 35 -4.95 -4.39 1.99
N GLN A 36 -5.57 -3.36 1.42
CA GLN A 36 -6.37 -3.50 0.19
C GLN A 36 -5.50 -3.93 -0.99
N ALA A 37 -4.31 -3.35 -1.15
CA ALA A 37 -3.37 -3.75 -2.19
C ALA A 37 -3.00 -5.24 -2.08
N LEU A 38 -2.78 -5.72 -0.85
CA LEU A 38 -2.49 -7.12 -0.55
C LEU A 38 -3.63 -8.05 -1.01
N ARG A 39 -4.88 -7.63 -0.82
CA ARG A 39 -6.07 -8.38 -1.25
C ARG A 39 -6.23 -8.43 -2.78
N ILE A 40 -5.82 -7.37 -3.48
CA ILE A 40 -5.96 -7.25 -4.94
C ILE A 40 -4.85 -8.01 -5.67
N GLU A 41 -3.60 -7.80 -5.27
CA GLU A 41 -2.42 -8.24 -6.03
C GLU A 41 -1.66 -9.42 -5.40
N GLY A 42 -1.95 -9.73 -4.14
CA GLY A 42 -1.26 -10.75 -3.37
C GLY A 42 0.04 -10.27 -2.70
N GLU A 43 0.52 -11.10 -1.78
CA GLU A 43 1.68 -10.80 -0.91
C GLU A 43 2.96 -10.52 -1.68
N GLU A 44 3.37 -11.46 -2.54
CA GLU A 44 4.63 -11.37 -3.27
C GLU A 44 4.73 -10.06 -4.07
N LYS A 45 3.69 -9.73 -4.83
CA LYS A 45 3.66 -8.55 -5.69
C LYS A 45 3.66 -7.25 -4.87
N VAL A 46 2.90 -7.19 -3.77
CA VAL A 46 2.87 -6.00 -2.91
C VAL A 46 4.20 -5.77 -2.21
N PHE A 47 4.87 -6.81 -1.74
CA PHE A 47 6.17 -6.68 -1.09
C PHE A 47 7.24 -6.21 -2.06
N GLN A 48 7.28 -6.74 -3.29
CA GLN A 48 8.17 -6.24 -4.34
C GLN A 48 7.88 -4.77 -4.68
N LEU A 49 6.61 -4.39 -4.75
CA LEU A 49 6.21 -3.00 -4.99
C LEU A 49 6.62 -2.06 -3.84
N LEU A 50 6.55 -2.52 -2.59
CA LEU A 50 6.99 -1.75 -1.43
C LEU A 50 8.50 -1.52 -1.43
N GLU A 51 9.29 -2.55 -1.77
CA GLU A 51 10.74 -2.41 -1.92
C GLU A 51 11.09 -1.43 -3.04
N LEU A 52 10.41 -1.54 -4.19
CA LEU A 52 10.59 -0.61 -5.30
C LEU A 52 10.18 0.82 -4.90
N ALA A 53 9.09 0.98 -4.15
CA ALA A 53 8.62 2.27 -3.66
C ALA A 53 9.66 2.92 -2.74
N GLU A 54 10.19 2.18 -1.76
CA GLU A 54 11.23 2.66 -0.85
C GLU A 54 12.50 3.05 -1.61
N ASN A 55 12.91 2.25 -2.59
CA ASN A 55 14.09 2.50 -3.42
C ASN A 55 13.94 3.69 -4.37
N THR A 56 12.70 4.05 -4.75
CA THR A 56 12.42 5.13 -5.70
C THR A 56 11.81 6.38 -5.06
N GLY A 57 11.61 6.37 -3.74
CA GLY A 57 10.94 7.45 -3.01
C GLY A 57 9.45 7.59 -3.33
N LYS A 58 8.82 6.53 -3.86
CA LYS A 58 7.40 6.48 -4.24
C LYS A 58 6.56 5.84 -3.14
N ARG A 59 5.24 5.80 -3.36
CA ARG A 59 4.28 5.11 -2.48
C ARG A 59 3.33 4.25 -3.29
N ILE A 60 2.73 3.27 -2.62
CA ILE A 60 1.65 2.48 -3.20
C ILE A 60 0.34 3.26 -3.11
N ALA A 61 -0.43 3.28 -4.20
CA ALA A 61 -1.79 3.78 -4.25
C ALA A 61 -2.72 2.75 -4.90
N LEU A 62 -4.00 2.83 -4.57
CA LEU A 62 -5.04 2.06 -5.23
C LEU A 62 -5.56 2.87 -6.42
N ALA A 63 -5.64 2.24 -7.59
CA ALA A 63 -6.25 2.82 -8.76
C ALA A 63 -7.56 2.09 -9.11
N TYR A 64 -8.44 2.85 -9.73
CA TYR A 64 -9.81 2.45 -10.05
C TYR A 64 -9.93 2.42 -11.57
N SER A 65 -10.33 1.28 -12.13
CA SER A 65 -10.61 1.20 -13.56
C SER A 65 -11.81 2.10 -13.89
N ALA A 66 -11.59 3.06 -14.78
CA ALA A 66 -12.65 3.92 -15.31
C ALA A 66 -13.51 3.13 -16.32
N LEU A 67 -14.29 2.17 -15.83
CA LEU A 67 -15.32 1.51 -16.63
C LEU A 67 -16.68 1.80 -15.99
N GLY A 68 -17.32 2.85 -16.49
CA GLY A 68 -18.71 3.16 -16.20
C GLY A 68 -18.87 4.27 -15.17
N SER A 69 -19.35 5.40 -15.66
CA SER A 69 -19.89 6.51 -14.90
C SER A 69 -21.12 6.09 -14.09
N GLU A 70 -20.97 5.39 -12.96
CA GLU A 70 -21.88 5.41 -11.79
C GLU A 70 -21.07 5.00 -10.56
N GLY A 71 -21.21 5.74 -9.46
CA GLY A 71 -20.37 5.63 -8.26
C GLY A 71 -20.34 4.25 -7.61
N ASN A 72 -19.29 4.02 -6.80
CA ASN A 72 -18.96 2.81 -6.03
C ASN A 72 -18.12 1.72 -6.73
N GLY A 73 -17.08 2.10 -7.50
CA GLY A 73 -16.07 1.14 -7.93
C GLY A 73 -15.14 0.73 -6.79
N GLU A 74 -14.98 -0.57 -6.53
CA GLU A 74 -13.87 -1.08 -5.71
C GLU A 74 -12.54 -0.89 -6.47
N PRO A 75 -11.42 -0.57 -5.78
CA PRO A 75 -10.13 -0.51 -6.43
C PRO A 75 -9.76 -1.90 -6.95
N ASN A 76 -9.31 -1.97 -8.18
CA ASN A 76 -9.00 -3.24 -8.84
C ASN A 76 -7.55 -3.32 -9.35
N MET A 77 -6.73 -2.31 -9.04
CA MET A 77 -5.32 -2.28 -9.40
C MET A 77 -4.49 -1.49 -8.39
N VAL A 78 -3.20 -1.82 -8.30
CA VAL A 78 -2.23 -1.18 -7.40
C VAL A 78 -1.15 -0.48 -8.23
N VAL A 79 -0.83 0.77 -7.91
CA VAL A 79 0.12 1.60 -8.65
C VAL A 79 1.15 2.24 -7.73
N LEU A 80 2.28 2.67 -8.29
CA LEU A 80 3.27 3.51 -7.62
C LEU A 80 3.06 4.98 -7.98
N VAL A 81 2.94 5.83 -6.97
CA VAL A 81 2.77 7.30 -7.07
C VAL A 81 3.92 8.05 -6.43
#